data_AF-A0A8T9BAF7-F1
#
_entry.id   AF-A0A8T9BAF7-F1
#
_cell.length_a   1.000
_cell.length_b   1.000
_cell.length_c   1.000
_cell.angle_alpha   90.00
_cell.angle_beta   90.00
_cell.angle_gamma   90.00
#
_symmetry.space_group_name_H-M   'P 1'
#
loop_
_entity.id
_entity.type
_entity.pdbx_description
1 polymer ?
#
loop_
_entity_poly.entity_id
_entity_poly.type
_entity_poly.pdbx_seq_one_letter_code
_entity_poly.pdbx_strand_id
1 'polypeptide(L)'
;MPMVDINGELSRESIENLLVEHLDNAEYATFPGQKIQYEVLRKQLLDPKESSAEYMSLPLQLNMGPKTDMPLLFSKISEGNYYSIITMINHPFSRGVVHIESKDPKTHPIVDPRYLSHPLDLELLARHTQYLEKIISTAPLCNLLKKGGRRIPAGADPTSLTKAKEIVRERLFTAFHPSGTCAMMPRGIGGVVNEKLVVYGTKNLRVVDASIFPIEPLGNIQASVYAVAEKAADLIKADWS
;
A
#
# COMPACT_ATOMS: atom_id res chain seq x y z
N MET A 1 -13.08 2.60 -2.69
CA MET A 1 -13.54 3.62 -3.65
C MET A 1 -12.82 3.41 -4.97
N PRO A 2 -13.51 3.61 -6.11
CA PRO A 2 -12.86 3.63 -7.43
C PRO A 2 -11.84 4.77 -7.49
N MET A 3 -11.07 4.83 -8.57
CA MET A 3 -10.07 5.88 -8.74
C MET A 3 -10.74 7.25 -8.84
N VAL A 4 -10.31 8.20 -8.02
CA VAL A 4 -10.91 9.54 -7.90
C VAL A 4 -9.86 10.64 -7.93
N ASP A 5 -10.24 11.84 -8.37
CA ASP A 5 -9.47 13.09 -8.25
C ASP A 5 -10.35 14.21 -7.66
N ILE A 6 -9.89 15.47 -7.71
CA ILE A 6 -10.64 16.62 -7.17
C ILE A 6 -12.09 16.75 -7.70
N ASN A 7 -12.35 16.30 -8.93
CA ASN A 7 -13.65 16.40 -9.58
C ASN A 7 -14.58 15.23 -9.22
N GLY A 8 -14.02 14.08 -8.85
CA GLY A 8 -14.77 12.88 -8.50
C GLY A 8 -14.15 11.63 -9.09
N GLU A 9 -14.99 10.66 -9.41
CA GLU A 9 -14.58 9.41 -10.05
C GLU A 9 -14.02 9.65 -11.44
N LEU A 10 -12.88 9.02 -11.75
CA LEU A 10 -12.28 9.06 -13.08
C LEU A 10 -13.09 8.19 -14.04
N SER A 11 -13.16 8.61 -15.31
CA SER A 11 -13.67 7.73 -16.36
C SER A 11 -12.75 6.52 -16.55
N ARG A 12 -13.32 5.40 -16.96
CA ARG A 12 -12.55 4.21 -17.35
C ARG A 12 -11.44 4.53 -18.36
N GLU A 13 -11.75 5.34 -19.37
CA GLU A 13 -10.78 5.81 -20.37
C GLU A 13 -9.61 6.55 -19.74
N SER A 14 -9.85 7.40 -18.73
CA SER A 14 -8.79 8.10 -18.01
C SER A 14 -7.86 7.13 -17.27
N ILE A 15 -8.44 6.10 -16.64
CA ILE A 15 -7.68 5.06 -15.95
C ILE A 15 -6.87 4.22 -16.96
N GLU A 16 -7.45 3.87 -18.10
CA GLU A 16 -6.77 3.15 -19.17
C GLU A 16 -5.59 3.95 -19.72
N ASN A 17 -5.74 5.26 -19.93
CA ASN A 17 -4.65 6.13 -20.36
C ASN A 17 -3.49 6.16 -19.36
N LEU A 18 -3.78 6.21 -18.05
CA LEU A 18 -2.74 6.14 -17.00
C LEU A 18 -2.01 4.80 -17.02
N LEU A 19 -2.74 3.69 -17.21
CA LEU A 19 -2.15 2.36 -17.31
C LEU A 19 -1.28 2.22 -18.56
N VAL A 20 -1.70 2.76 -19.71
CA VAL A 20 -0.87 2.77 -20.92
C VAL A 20 0.40 3.59 -20.69
N GLU A 21 0.26 4.79 -20.12
CA GLU A 21 1.38 5.70 -19.87
C GLU A 21 2.42 5.10 -18.93
N HIS A 22 1.98 4.48 -17.84
CA HIS A 22 2.84 4.14 -16.71
C HIS A 22 3.06 2.65 -16.46
N LEU A 23 2.20 1.78 -16.99
CA LEU A 23 2.32 0.33 -16.82
C LEU A 23 2.83 -0.33 -18.10
N ASP A 24 2.23 -0.03 -19.26
CA ASP A 24 2.56 -0.74 -20.51
C ASP A 24 3.91 -0.34 -21.10
N ASN A 25 4.32 0.91 -20.88
CA ASN A 25 5.60 1.44 -21.32
C ASN A 25 6.72 1.26 -20.27
N ALA A 26 6.46 0.58 -19.16
CA ALA A 26 7.45 0.39 -18.10
C ALA A 26 8.46 -0.71 -18.47
N GLU A 27 9.76 -0.44 -18.27
CA GLU A 27 10.77 -1.48 -18.28
C GLU A 27 10.63 -2.35 -17.02
N TYR A 28 10.12 -3.57 -17.19
CA TYR A 28 9.93 -4.51 -16.08
C TYR A 28 11.26 -5.13 -15.62
N ALA A 29 11.52 -5.12 -14.31
CA ALA A 29 12.64 -5.83 -13.71
C ALA A 29 12.36 -7.35 -13.59
N THR A 30 13.02 -8.13 -14.45
CA THR A 30 13.66 -9.46 -14.22
C THR A 30 12.98 -10.60 -13.42
N PHE A 31 11.66 -10.70 -13.27
CA PHE A 31 11.04 -12.04 -13.12
C PHE A 31 9.60 -12.15 -13.65
N PRO A 32 9.21 -13.28 -14.31
CA PRO A 32 7.94 -13.39 -15.02
C PRO A 32 6.68 -13.16 -14.18
N GLY A 33 6.72 -13.46 -12.86
CA GLY A 33 5.56 -13.32 -11.98
C GLY A 33 5.13 -11.87 -11.76
N GLN A 34 6.05 -10.90 -11.86
CA GLN A 34 5.71 -9.50 -11.68
C GLN A 34 4.72 -9.00 -12.74
N LYS A 35 4.87 -9.44 -14.00
CA LYS A 35 3.94 -9.10 -15.08
C LYS A 35 2.53 -9.64 -14.78
N ILE A 36 2.43 -10.87 -14.28
CA ILE A 36 1.14 -11.48 -13.91
C ILE A 36 0.50 -10.70 -12.75
N GLN A 37 1.29 -10.29 -11.75
CA GLN A 37 0.79 -9.44 -10.67
C GLN A 37 0.23 -8.12 -11.21
N TYR A 38 0.94 -7.46 -12.12
CA TYR A 38 0.50 -6.22 -12.75
C TYR A 38 -0.77 -6.37 -13.59
N GLU A 39 -0.96 -7.51 -14.26
CA GLU A 39 -2.22 -7.82 -14.95
C GLU A 39 -3.40 -7.94 -13.97
N VAL A 40 -3.17 -8.49 -12.77
CA VAL A 40 -4.18 -8.52 -11.70
C VAL A 40 -4.46 -7.10 -11.20
N LEU A 41 -3.43 -6.32 -10.90
CA LEU A 41 -3.58 -4.93 -10.43
C LEU A 41 -4.31 -4.05 -11.46
N ARG A 42 -4.00 -4.21 -12.76
CA ARG A 42 -4.73 -3.57 -13.87
C ARG A 42 -6.21 -3.90 -13.81
N LYS A 43 -6.56 -5.18 -13.67
CA LYS A 43 -7.97 -5.61 -13.61
C LYS A 43 -8.69 -5.01 -12.41
N GLN A 44 -8.03 -4.99 -11.24
CA GLN A 44 -8.58 -4.36 -10.03
C GLN A 44 -8.80 -2.87 -10.24
N LEU A 45 -7.82 -2.14 -10.79
CA LEU A 45 -7.94 -0.69 -10.98
C LEU A 45 -9.04 -0.31 -11.99
N LEU A 46 -9.33 -1.18 -12.96
CA LEU A 46 -10.38 -1.00 -13.96
C LEU A 46 -11.78 -1.47 -13.51
N ASP A 47 -11.87 -2.19 -12.39
CA ASP A 47 -13.15 -2.62 -11.83
C ASP A 47 -13.72 -1.54 -10.90
N PRO A 48 -14.87 -0.92 -11.21
CA PRO A 48 -15.46 0.12 -10.37
C PRO A 48 -15.92 -0.40 -8.99
N LYS A 49 -16.00 -1.72 -8.81
CA LYS A 49 -16.33 -2.34 -7.51
C LYS A 49 -15.11 -2.50 -6.60
N GLU A 50 -13.92 -2.41 -7.15
CA GLU A 50 -12.67 -2.54 -6.40
C GLU A 50 -12.23 -1.19 -5.82
N SER A 51 -11.43 -1.27 -4.75
CA SER A 51 -10.89 -0.08 -4.11
C SER A 51 -9.48 0.23 -4.64
N SER A 52 -9.30 1.47 -5.10
CA SER A 52 -7.99 1.99 -5.54
C SER A 52 -7.19 2.62 -4.39
N ALA A 53 -7.86 3.05 -3.32
CA ALA A 53 -7.25 3.50 -2.07
C ALA A 53 -8.19 3.33 -0.88
N GLU A 54 -7.62 3.36 0.33
CA GLU A 54 -8.31 3.38 1.61
C GLU A 54 -8.14 4.75 2.28
N TYR A 55 -9.18 5.19 3.00
CA TYR A 55 -9.21 6.42 3.77
C TYR A 55 -9.42 6.10 5.25
N MET A 56 -8.41 6.34 6.07
CA MET A 56 -8.48 6.14 7.51
C MET A 56 -8.72 7.48 8.21
N SER A 57 -9.88 7.61 8.85
CA SER A 57 -10.26 8.81 9.58
C SER A 57 -10.00 8.65 11.08
N LEU A 58 -9.25 9.59 11.66
CA LEU A 58 -8.75 9.52 13.03
C LEU A 58 -9.08 10.82 13.78
N PRO A 59 -9.84 10.78 14.89
CA PRO A 59 -10.16 11.95 15.72
C PRO A 59 -9.00 12.32 16.65
N LEU A 60 -7.78 12.39 16.10
CA LEU A 60 -6.55 12.73 16.82
C LEU A 60 -5.61 13.55 15.93
N GLN A 61 -4.63 14.19 16.57
CA GLN A 61 -3.57 14.90 15.88
C GLN A 61 -2.59 13.88 15.28
N LEU A 62 -2.40 13.94 13.96
CA LEU A 62 -1.25 13.32 13.32
C LEU A 62 -0.13 14.34 13.17
N ASN A 63 1.11 13.87 13.21
CA ASN A 63 2.28 14.69 12.88
C ASN A 63 3.20 13.94 11.94
N MET A 64 3.75 14.66 10.98
CA MET A 64 4.67 14.08 10.01
C MET A 64 5.77 15.09 9.75
N GLY A 65 7.01 14.61 9.85
CA GLY A 65 8.20 15.37 9.53
C GLY A 65 9.09 14.61 8.54
N PRO A 66 10.27 15.17 8.19
CA PRO A 66 11.22 14.52 7.28
C PRO A 66 11.64 13.12 7.71
N LYS A 67 11.64 12.85 9.02
CA LYS A 67 11.73 11.51 9.61
C LYS A 67 10.58 11.35 10.58
N THR A 68 9.63 10.49 10.24
CA THR A 68 8.48 10.21 11.09
C THR A 68 8.68 8.86 11.76
N ASP A 69 8.48 8.80 13.07
CA ASP A 69 8.38 7.58 13.85
C ASP A 69 7.00 7.50 14.53
N MET A 70 6.69 6.35 15.12
CA MET A 70 5.38 6.14 15.76
C MET A 70 5.11 7.12 16.93
N PRO A 71 6.08 7.40 17.82
CA PRO A 71 5.91 8.42 18.84
C PRO A 71 5.56 9.80 18.28
N LEU A 72 6.28 10.26 17.26
CA LEU A 72 5.99 11.54 16.62
C LEU A 72 4.61 11.54 15.97
N LEU A 73 4.28 10.48 15.22
CA LEU A 73 3.03 10.37 14.48
C LEU A 73 1.80 10.61 15.35
N PHE A 74 1.78 10.07 16.56
CA PHE A 74 0.63 10.15 17.47
C PHE A 74 0.78 11.14 18.63
N SER A 75 1.89 11.87 18.69
CA SER A 75 2.13 12.84 19.77
C SER A 75 1.16 14.02 19.71
N LYS A 76 0.57 14.40 20.85
CA LYS A 76 -0.21 15.64 20.96
C LYS A 76 0.74 16.83 21.21
N ILE A 77 1.33 17.36 20.14
CA ILE A 77 2.33 18.44 20.23
C ILE A 77 1.72 19.83 20.30
N SER A 78 0.41 19.96 20.06
CA SER A 78 -0.26 21.26 20.15
C SER A 78 -1.69 21.16 20.67
N GLU A 79 -2.13 22.26 21.29
CA GLU A 79 -3.50 22.37 21.78
C GLU A 79 -4.53 22.41 20.64
N GLY A 80 -5.66 21.75 20.86
CA GLY A 80 -6.78 21.70 19.93
C GLY A 80 -7.43 20.32 19.84
N ASN A 81 -8.54 20.29 19.11
CA ASN A 81 -9.19 19.06 18.64
C ASN A 81 -8.82 18.87 17.18
N TYR A 82 -8.56 17.62 16.80
CA TYR A 82 -8.03 17.29 15.48
C TYR A 82 -8.86 16.17 14.86
N TYR A 83 -9.00 16.26 13.54
CA TYR A 83 -9.55 15.22 12.71
C TYR A 83 -8.59 15.05 11.53
N SER A 84 -7.94 13.90 11.47
CA SER A 84 -6.93 13.59 10.48
C SER A 84 -7.46 12.50 9.55
N ILE A 85 -7.23 12.64 8.25
CA ILE A 85 -7.55 11.62 7.26
C ILE A 85 -6.24 11.17 6.60
N ILE A 86 -5.97 9.87 6.64
CA ILE A 86 -4.85 9.24 5.94
C ILE A 86 -5.38 8.58 4.68
N THR A 87 -4.69 8.77 3.57
CA THR A 87 -4.90 8.02 2.33
C THR A 87 -3.82 6.96 2.20
N MET A 88 -4.19 5.72 1.88
CA MET A 88 -3.24 4.63 1.65
C MET A 88 -3.66 3.75 0.45
N ILE A 89 -2.69 3.05 -0.14
CA ILE A 89 -2.92 2.06 -1.18
C ILE A 89 -2.47 0.69 -0.68
N ASN A 90 -3.32 -0.34 -0.80
CA ASN A 90 -2.98 -1.72 -0.42
C ASN A 90 -2.50 -2.56 -1.62
N HIS A 91 -2.60 -2.01 -2.83
CA HIS A 91 -2.19 -2.67 -4.06
C HIS A 91 -1.11 -1.85 -4.77
N PRO A 92 0.03 -1.55 -4.10
CA PRO A 92 1.08 -0.77 -4.73
C PRO A 92 1.65 -1.52 -5.93
N PHE A 93 2.08 -0.79 -6.95
CA PHE A 93 2.86 -1.29 -8.08
C PHE A 93 4.34 -1.34 -7.76
N SER A 94 4.84 -0.44 -6.90
CA SER A 94 6.21 -0.50 -6.37
C SER A 94 6.46 -1.85 -5.70
N ARG A 95 7.68 -2.37 -5.84
CA ARG A 95 8.11 -3.63 -5.22
C ARG A 95 9.37 -3.38 -4.44
N GLY A 96 9.44 -3.77 -3.16
CA GLY A 96 10.68 -3.70 -2.39
C GLY A 96 11.54 -4.95 -2.51
N VAL A 97 12.65 -4.95 -1.79
CA VAL A 97 13.50 -6.12 -1.53
C VAL A 97 13.96 -6.13 -0.07
N VAL A 98 14.21 -7.31 0.46
CA VAL A 98 14.90 -7.50 1.74
C VAL A 98 15.91 -8.63 1.58
N HIS A 99 17.16 -8.39 1.96
CA HIS A 99 18.23 -9.37 1.80
C HIS A 99 19.25 -9.28 2.95
N ILE A 100 19.78 -10.43 3.35
CA ILE A 100 20.86 -10.51 4.32
C ILE A 100 22.15 -9.89 3.74
N GLU A 101 22.93 -9.21 4.57
CA GLU A 101 24.26 -8.70 4.20
C GLU A 101 25.40 -9.61 4.66
N SER A 102 25.11 -10.49 5.61
CA SER A 102 26.11 -11.32 6.29
C SER A 102 25.53 -12.69 6.67
N LYS A 103 26.42 -13.61 7.01
CA LYS A 103 26.08 -14.90 7.62
C LYS A 103 25.76 -14.76 9.12
N ASP A 104 26.17 -13.67 9.76
CA ASP A 104 25.84 -13.39 11.16
C ASP A 104 24.38 -12.94 11.28
N PRO A 105 23.49 -13.70 11.97
CA PRO A 105 22.09 -13.33 12.12
C PRO A 105 21.86 -12.07 12.97
N LYS A 106 22.90 -11.52 13.64
CA LYS A 106 22.82 -10.25 14.36
C LYS A 106 23.02 -9.04 13.47
N THR A 107 23.57 -9.20 12.27
CA THR A 107 23.69 -8.13 11.30
C THR A 107 22.30 -7.77 10.76
N HIS A 108 21.93 -6.49 10.81
CA HIS A 108 20.68 -6.04 10.21
C HIS A 108 20.69 -6.32 8.69
N PRO A 109 19.57 -6.75 8.11
CA PRO A 109 19.47 -6.94 6.66
C PRO A 109 19.36 -5.59 5.95
N ILE A 110 19.64 -5.58 4.64
CA ILE A 110 19.18 -4.50 3.76
C ILE A 110 17.67 -4.61 3.65
N VAL A 111 16.97 -3.52 3.96
CA VAL A 111 15.54 -3.37 3.76
C VAL A 111 15.33 -2.17 2.84
N ASP A 112 14.89 -2.42 1.62
CA ASP A 112 14.56 -1.38 0.65
C ASP A 112 13.14 -1.59 0.12
N PRO A 113 12.13 -0.92 0.71
CA PRO A 113 10.75 -1.01 0.24
C PRO A 113 10.52 -0.43 -1.17
N ARG A 114 11.45 0.40 -1.67
CA ARG A 114 11.34 1.12 -2.94
C ARG A 114 10.01 1.85 -3.13
N TYR A 115 9.55 2.53 -2.08
CA TYR A 115 8.31 3.30 -2.13
C TYR A 115 8.35 4.32 -3.28
N LEU A 116 7.24 4.42 -4.03
CA LEU A 116 7.09 5.28 -5.22
C LEU A 116 8.08 4.97 -6.37
N SER A 117 8.72 3.79 -6.38
CA SER A 117 9.55 3.37 -7.51
C SER A 117 8.74 3.14 -8.78
N HIS A 118 7.46 2.77 -8.66
CA HIS A 118 6.54 2.73 -9.78
C HIS A 118 5.70 4.03 -9.86
N PRO A 119 5.64 4.72 -11.02
CA PRO A 119 4.98 6.04 -11.12
C PRO A 119 3.47 6.01 -10.84
N LEU A 120 2.80 4.89 -11.11
CA LEU A 120 1.37 4.74 -10.78
C LEU A 120 1.07 4.95 -9.29
N ASP A 121 1.94 4.51 -8.37
CA ASP A 121 1.64 4.68 -6.94
C ASP A 121 1.53 6.16 -6.56
N LEU A 122 2.38 6.98 -7.16
CA LEU A 122 2.34 8.43 -6.96
C LEU A 122 1.11 9.06 -7.63
N GLU A 123 0.70 8.59 -8.81
CA GLU A 123 -0.56 9.02 -9.45
C GLU A 123 -1.77 8.73 -8.57
N LEU A 124 -1.90 7.48 -8.10
CA LEU A 124 -3.02 7.05 -7.25
C LEU A 124 -3.05 7.89 -5.97
N LEU A 125 -1.94 7.91 -5.21
CA LEU A 125 -1.87 8.65 -3.95
C LEU A 125 -2.15 10.14 -4.13
N ALA A 126 -1.60 10.78 -5.18
CA ALA A 126 -1.80 12.20 -5.42
C ALA A 126 -3.26 12.53 -5.73
N ARG A 127 -3.91 11.75 -6.61
CA ARG A 127 -5.32 11.98 -6.97
C ARG A 127 -6.27 11.75 -5.79
N HIS A 128 -6.03 10.71 -5.00
CA HIS A 128 -6.77 10.50 -3.75
C HIS A 128 -6.49 11.58 -2.70
N THR A 129 -5.28 12.16 -2.69
CA THR A 129 -4.95 13.35 -1.87
C THR A 129 -5.75 14.58 -2.32
N GLN A 130 -5.97 14.77 -3.63
CA GLN A 130 -6.86 15.84 -4.10
C GLN A 130 -8.31 15.60 -3.66
N TYR A 131 -8.77 14.36 -3.72
CA TYR A 131 -10.14 14.00 -3.32
C TYR A 131 -10.41 14.24 -1.83
N LEU A 132 -9.38 14.30 -0.97
CA LEU A 132 -9.54 14.72 0.42
C LEU A 132 -10.19 16.10 0.53
N GLU A 133 -9.93 17.04 -0.40
CA GLU A 133 -10.59 18.35 -0.42
C GLU A 133 -12.11 18.22 -0.59
N LYS A 134 -12.54 17.28 -1.43
CA LYS A 134 -13.97 16.99 -1.62
C LYS A 134 -14.56 16.37 -0.35
N ILE A 135 -13.87 15.44 0.30
CA ILE A 135 -14.32 14.82 1.55
C ILE A 135 -14.50 15.90 2.64
N ILE A 136 -13.48 16.74 2.89
CA ILE A 136 -13.53 17.73 3.99
C ILE A 136 -14.46 18.91 3.71
N SER A 137 -14.79 19.20 2.44
CA SER A 137 -15.73 20.26 2.06
C SER A 137 -17.19 19.78 2.00
N THR A 138 -17.43 18.47 2.08
CA THR A 138 -18.77 17.88 2.02
C THR A 138 -19.47 17.89 3.38
N ALA A 139 -20.74 18.26 3.41
CA ALA A 139 -21.58 18.20 4.60
C ALA A 139 -21.95 16.73 4.96
N PRO A 140 -22.09 16.38 6.26
CA PRO A 140 -22.04 17.27 7.42
C PRO A 140 -20.61 17.52 7.95
N LEU A 141 -19.60 16.83 7.44
CA LEU A 141 -18.23 16.90 7.97
C LEU A 141 -17.67 18.33 7.95
N CYS A 142 -17.85 19.07 6.86
CA CYS A 142 -17.34 20.43 6.73
C CYS A 142 -17.87 21.41 7.79
N ASN A 143 -19.06 21.15 8.36
CA ASN A 143 -19.63 21.96 9.43
C ASN A 143 -18.96 21.72 10.79
N LEU A 144 -18.27 20.58 10.95
CA LEU A 144 -17.54 20.20 12.16
C LEU A 144 -16.07 20.63 12.11
N LEU A 145 -15.54 20.90 10.92
CA LEU A 145 -14.14 21.26 10.73
C LEU A 145 -13.93 22.77 10.88
N LYS A 146 -12.83 23.14 11.54
CA LYS A 146 -12.40 24.53 11.62
C LYS A 146 -12.02 25.02 10.21
N LYS A 147 -12.69 26.07 9.73
CA LYS A 147 -12.31 26.76 8.47
C LYS A 147 -10.85 27.23 8.56
N GLY A 148 -10.05 26.91 7.54
CA GLY A 148 -8.61 27.20 7.56
C GLY A 148 -7.86 26.46 8.68
N GLY A 149 -8.34 25.27 9.08
CA GLY A 149 -7.68 24.40 10.04
C GLY A 149 -6.26 24.02 9.61
N ARG A 150 -5.47 23.51 10.56
CA ARG A 150 -4.09 23.08 10.29
C ARG A 150 -4.07 21.93 9.30
N ARG A 151 -3.04 21.90 8.46
CA ARG A 151 -2.82 20.87 7.43
C ARG A 151 -1.41 20.31 7.55
N ILE A 152 -1.20 19.15 6.92
CA ILE A 152 0.08 18.46 6.85
C ILE A 152 0.37 18.18 5.36
N PRO A 153 1.43 18.78 4.77
CA PRO A 153 2.28 19.82 5.31
C PRO A 153 1.54 21.13 5.63
N ALA A 154 2.17 22.03 6.39
CA ALA A 154 1.59 23.34 6.67
C ALA A 154 1.36 24.10 5.35
N GLY A 155 0.16 24.65 5.15
CA GLY A 155 -0.21 25.32 3.90
C GLY A 155 -0.50 24.39 2.72
N ALA A 156 -0.64 23.06 2.95
CA ALA A 156 -0.95 22.11 1.90
C ALA A 156 -2.21 22.50 1.10
N ASP A 157 -2.03 22.54 -0.21
CA ASP A 157 -3.05 22.86 -1.21
C ASP A 157 -2.94 21.83 -2.36
N PRO A 158 -3.62 20.68 -2.27
CA PRO A 158 -3.55 19.63 -3.28
C PRO A 158 -4.50 19.89 -4.47
N THR A 159 -4.87 21.15 -4.74
CA THR A 159 -5.81 21.47 -5.83
C THR A 159 -5.28 21.15 -7.23
N SER A 160 -3.96 21.17 -7.42
CA SER A 160 -3.32 20.67 -8.63
C SER A 160 -2.66 19.31 -8.41
N LEU A 161 -2.66 18.46 -9.43
CA LEU A 161 -2.05 17.15 -9.36
C LEU A 161 -0.55 17.24 -9.04
N THR A 162 0.16 18.24 -9.58
CA THR A 162 1.58 18.49 -9.27
C THR A 162 1.81 18.77 -7.79
N LYS A 163 1.03 19.69 -7.18
CA LYS A 163 1.14 19.99 -5.75
C LYS A 163 0.78 18.77 -4.89
N ALA A 164 -0.23 18.00 -5.31
CA ALA A 164 -0.60 16.77 -4.62
C ALA A 164 0.53 15.74 -4.65
N LYS A 165 1.23 15.58 -5.79
CA LYS A 165 2.42 14.73 -5.91
C LYS A 165 3.57 15.20 -5.01
N GLU A 166 3.78 16.51 -4.89
CA GLU A 166 4.77 17.08 -3.96
C GLU A 166 4.43 16.74 -2.51
N ILE A 167 3.17 16.93 -2.10
CA ILE A 167 2.67 16.57 -0.77
C ILE A 167 2.89 15.08 -0.48
N VAL A 168 2.54 14.20 -1.42
CA VAL A 168 2.75 12.75 -1.26
C VAL A 168 4.22 12.43 -1.06
N ARG A 169 5.14 13.00 -1.86
CA ARG A 169 6.58 12.76 -1.68
C ARG A 169 7.10 13.29 -0.34
N GLU A 170 6.59 14.44 0.11
CA GLU A 170 7.01 15.08 1.34
C GLU A 170 6.47 14.39 2.60
N ARG A 171 5.34 13.69 2.49
CA ARG A 171 4.58 13.13 3.62
C ARG A 171 4.22 11.66 3.44
N LEU A 172 4.95 10.91 2.62
CA LEU A 172 4.73 9.47 2.52
C LEU A 172 5.13 8.79 3.83
N PHE A 173 4.33 7.81 4.26
CA PHE A 173 4.64 6.98 5.40
C PHE A 173 4.14 5.55 5.18
N THR A 174 4.73 4.60 5.89
CA THR A 174 4.36 3.19 5.77
C THR A 174 3.03 2.89 6.48
N ALA A 175 2.22 2.02 5.88
CA ALA A 175 1.04 1.43 6.52
C ALA A 175 1.39 0.27 7.48
N PHE A 176 2.68 -0.08 7.60
CA PHE A 176 3.17 -1.23 8.38
C PHE A 176 2.63 -2.59 7.91
N HIS A 177 2.47 -2.76 6.59
CA HIS A 177 2.05 -4.01 5.95
C HIS A 177 3.15 -4.67 5.09
N PRO A 178 4.38 -4.88 5.59
CA PRO A 178 5.40 -5.58 4.81
C PRO A 178 4.92 -7.01 4.50
N SER A 179 4.94 -7.37 3.21
CA SER A 179 4.42 -8.65 2.71
C SER A 179 5.11 -9.07 1.41
N GLY A 180 4.87 -10.29 0.95
CA GLY A 180 5.28 -10.77 -0.37
C GLY A 180 6.75 -11.15 -0.56
N THR A 181 7.56 -11.19 0.50
CA THR A 181 8.99 -11.53 0.42
C THR A 181 9.26 -13.03 0.18
N CYS A 182 8.26 -13.90 0.39
CA CYS A 182 8.29 -15.35 0.14
C CYS A 182 7.02 -15.80 -0.59
N ALA A 183 6.64 -15.09 -1.65
CA ALA A 183 5.36 -15.22 -2.32
C ALA A 183 4.95 -16.66 -2.68
N MET A 184 3.69 -17.00 -2.40
CA MET A 184 3.02 -18.24 -2.80
C MET A 184 2.61 -18.16 -4.27
N MET A 185 3.50 -18.58 -5.16
CA MET A 185 3.32 -18.59 -6.62
C MET A 185 4.07 -19.79 -7.21
N PRO A 186 3.81 -20.19 -8.47
CA PRO A 186 4.65 -21.18 -9.13
C PRO A 186 6.14 -20.78 -9.15
N ARG A 187 7.01 -21.75 -8.87
CA ARG A 187 8.48 -21.54 -8.85
C ARG A 187 9.02 -20.91 -10.12
N GLY A 188 8.52 -21.35 -11.28
CA GLY A 188 8.98 -20.88 -12.61
C GLY A 188 8.72 -19.40 -12.87
N ILE A 189 7.86 -18.75 -12.07
CA ILE A 189 7.56 -17.32 -12.18
C ILE A 189 8.03 -16.53 -10.95
N GLY A 190 8.92 -17.10 -10.12
CA GLY A 190 9.52 -16.40 -8.97
C GLY A 190 8.83 -16.66 -7.62
N GLY A 191 7.97 -17.67 -7.51
CA GLY A 191 7.42 -18.06 -6.21
C GLY A 191 8.44 -18.79 -5.31
N VAL A 192 8.26 -18.64 -4.00
CA VAL A 192 9.14 -19.23 -2.96
C VAL A 192 8.49 -20.43 -2.28
N VAL A 193 7.17 -20.39 -2.09
CA VAL A 193 6.39 -21.50 -1.53
C VAL A 193 5.32 -21.98 -2.50
N ASN A 194 4.96 -23.26 -2.41
CA ASN A 194 3.85 -23.84 -3.16
C ASN A 194 2.49 -23.60 -2.48
N GLU A 195 1.40 -24.14 -3.05
CA GLU A 195 0.03 -24.04 -2.54
C GLU A 195 -0.19 -24.73 -1.18
N LYS A 196 0.77 -25.55 -0.73
CA LYS A 196 0.81 -26.14 0.61
C LYS A 196 1.72 -25.36 1.57
N LEU A 197 2.19 -24.18 1.17
CA LEU A 197 3.11 -23.32 1.93
C LEU A 197 4.52 -23.90 2.11
N VAL A 198 4.86 -24.96 1.37
CA VAL A 198 6.18 -25.62 1.45
C VAL A 198 7.18 -24.86 0.60
N VAL A 199 8.35 -24.57 1.18
CA VAL A 199 9.45 -23.89 0.46
C VAL A 199 9.98 -24.79 -0.65
N TYR A 200 10.01 -24.28 -1.87
CA TYR A 200 10.48 -25.06 -3.02
C TYR A 200 11.90 -25.60 -2.82
N GLY A 201 12.10 -26.88 -3.15
CA GLY A 201 13.40 -27.55 -3.02
C GLY A 201 13.73 -28.05 -1.61
N THR A 202 12.81 -27.91 -0.66
CA THR A 202 12.98 -28.41 0.71
C THR A 202 11.96 -29.51 1.03
N LYS A 203 12.16 -30.16 2.18
CA LYS A 203 11.18 -31.06 2.80
C LYS A 203 10.92 -30.56 4.22
N ASN A 204 9.67 -30.68 4.69
CA ASN A 204 9.27 -30.35 6.07
C ASN A 204 9.57 -28.89 6.50
N LEU A 205 9.67 -27.94 5.56
CA LEU A 205 9.83 -26.52 5.84
C LEU A 205 8.71 -25.72 5.17
N ARG A 206 8.05 -24.86 5.95
CA ARG A 206 6.96 -23.99 5.49
C ARG A 206 7.16 -22.56 5.95
N VAL A 207 6.57 -21.62 5.22
CA VAL A 207 6.45 -20.20 5.61
C VAL A 207 4.98 -19.88 5.84
N VAL A 208 4.65 -19.30 6.99
CA VAL A 208 3.26 -19.10 7.45
C VAL A 208 3.11 -17.71 8.06
N ASP A 209 3.24 -16.69 7.22
CA ASP A 209 3.05 -15.28 7.58
C ASP A 209 2.74 -14.44 6.32
N ALA A 210 2.70 -13.11 6.45
CA ALA A 210 2.39 -12.19 5.36
C ALA A 210 3.38 -12.24 4.18
N SER A 211 4.58 -12.81 4.36
CA SER A 211 5.56 -12.93 3.27
C SER A 211 5.04 -13.77 2.11
N ILE A 212 4.06 -14.65 2.34
CA ILE A 212 3.51 -15.52 1.31
C ILE A 212 2.49 -14.84 0.40
N PHE A 213 2.02 -13.63 0.73
CA PHE A 213 1.06 -12.90 -0.10
C PHE A 213 1.69 -12.47 -1.43
N PRO A 214 1.23 -12.96 -2.59
CA PRO A 214 1.78 -12.52 -3.87
C PRO A 214 1.44 -11.06 -4.20
N ILE A 215 0.28 -10.60 -3.71
CA ILE A 215 -0.21 -9.22 -3.76
C ILE A 215 -0.75 -8.93 -2.37
N GLU A 216 -0.42 -7.76 -1.83
CA GLU A 216 -0.94 -7.32 -0.52
C GLU A 216 -2.48 -7.31 -0.55
N PRO A 217 -3.16 -7.94 0.42
CA PRO A 217 -4.62 -7.90 0.53
C PRO A 217 -5.16 -6.50 0.82
N LEU A 218 -6.40 -6.23 0.44
CA LEU A 218 -7.09 -4.98 0.77
C LEU A 218 -7.33 -4.87 2.29
N GLY A 219 -7.03 -3.70 2.87
CA GLY A 219 -7.19 -3.40 4.29
C GLY A 219 -6.05 -3.89 5.19
N ASN A 220 -6.26 -3.82 6.52
CA ASN A 220 -5.29 -4.29 7.50
C ASN A 220 -5.03 -5.80 7.38
N ILE A 221 -3.76 -6.17 7.15
CA ILE A 221 -3.38 -7.56 6.83
C ILE A 221 -3.42 -8.52 8.03
N GLN A 222 -3.68 -8.05 9.25
CA GLN A 222 -3.71 -8.90 10.46
C GLN A 222 -4.71 -10.06 10.32
N ALA A 223 -5.93 -9.78 9.85
CA ALA A 223 -6.94 -10.81 9.65
C ALA A 223 -6.53 -11.81 8.57
N SER A 224 -5.89 -11.33 7.50
CA SER A 224 -5.36 -12.18 6.42
C SER A 224 -4.26 -13.11 6.92
N VAL A 225 -3.39 -12.64 7.82
CA VAL A 225 -2.35 -13.48 8.44
C VAL A 225 -2.97 -14.56 9.33
N TYR A 226 -4.01 -14.23 10.11
CA TYR A 226 -4.75 -15.26 10.87
C TYR A 226 -5.36 -16.31 9.95
N ALA A 227 -5.99 -15.91 8.84
CA ALA A 227 -6.55 -16.85 7.88
C ALA A 227 -5.49 -17.79 7.27
N VAL A 228 -4.30 -17.26 6.96
CA VAL A 228 -3.16 -18.07 6.50
C VAL A 228 -2.71 -19.06 7.59
N ALA A 229 -2.60 -18.61 8.84
CA ALA A 229 -2.17 -19.46 9.95
C ALA A 229 -3.16 -20.61 10.20
N GLU A 230 -4.46 -20.33 10.21
CA GLU A 230 -5.52 -21.34 10.33
C GLU A 230 -5.45 -22.36 9.18
N LYS A 231 -5.32 -21.87 7.94
CA LYS A 231 -5.20 -22.76 6.77
C LYS A 231 -3.93 -23.62 6.84
N ALA A 232 -2.82 -23.06 7.31
CA ALA A 232 -1.57 -23.79 7.48
C ALA A 232 -1.70 -24.90 8.53
N ALA A 233 -2.39 -24.64 9.65
CA ALA A 233 -2.65 -25.64 10.67
C ALA A 233 -3.40 -26.85 10.09
N ASP A 234 -4.43 -26.62 9.26
CA ASP A 234 -5.14 -27.70 8.57
C ASP A 234 -4.24 -28.49 7.61
N LEU A 235 -3.41 -27.81 6.81
CA LEU A 235 -2.49 -28.46 5.89
C LEU A 235 -1.37 -29.24 6.61
N ILE A 236 -0.96 -28.81 7.80
CA ILE A 236 0.04 -29.52 8.61
C ILE A 236 -0.58 -30.76 9.25
N LYS A 237 -1.79 -30.65 9.83
CA LYS A 237 -2.52 -31.79 10.38
C LYS A 237 -2.75 -32.88 9.32
N ALA A 238 -3.14 -32.48 8.11
CA ALA A 238 -3.42 -33.42 7.01
C ALA A 238 -2.16 -34.13 6.47
N ASP A 239 -0.99 -33.49 6.50
CA ASP A 239 0.27 -34.13 6.10
C ASP A 239 0.89 -34.97 7.25
N TRP A 240 0.44 -34.76 8.49
CA TRP A 240 0.88 -35.52 9.67
C TRP A 240 0.15 -36.85 9.84
N SER A 241 -1.11 -36.92 9.40
CA SER A 241 -1.96 -38.12 9.42
C SER A 241 -1.61 -39.10 8.31
#